data_AF-A0A0M8T9G4-F1
#
_entry.id   AF-A0A0M8T9G4-F1
#
_cell.length_a   1.000
_cell.length_b   1.000
_cell.length_c   1.000
_cell.angle_alpha   90.00
_cell.angle_beta   90.00
_cell.angle_gamma   90.00
#
_symmetry.space_group_name_H-M   'P 1'
#
loop_
_entity.id
_entity.type
_entity.pdbx_description
1 polymer ?
#
loop_
_entity_poly.entity_id
_entity_poly.type
_entity_poly.pdbx_seq_one_letter_code
_entity_poly.pdbx_strand_id
1 'polypeptide(L)'
;MWWGDIKSDAERFCWEFRPLEGVGPLRFGMSHTEVVEVLGSTPMFSGASYCGPLGWAVFSDLELRTLYQQEGLLAGVSVRAGGGPQVMYRGTRLTGRRPSELNPWLDEMANMTQLHITSEGGPAFPELGLVLRGDAWGEYVRSRPLLVAAEWSEGCGDSAEGPVPAEEWDKY
;
A
#
# COMPACT_ATOMS: atom_id res chain seq x y z
N MET A 1 -9.02 21.78 -5.66
CA MET A 1 -8.39 20.67 -6.41
C MET A 1 -6.93 21.01 -6.55
N TRP A 2 -6.08 20.42 -5.71
CA TRP A 2 -4.63 20.49 -5.86
C TRP A 2 -4.20 19.25 -6.63
N TRP A 3 -4.02 19.36 -7.94
CA TRP A 3 -3.28 18.35 -8.68
C TRP A 3 -1.81 18.73 -8.54
N GLY A 4 -1.08 18.02 -7.69
CA GLY A 4 0.38 18.11 -7.71
C GLY A 4 0.92 17.51 -9.01
N ASP A 5 2.12 17.90 -9.42
CA ASP A 5 2.83 17.16 -10.45
C ASP A 5 3.21 15.77 -9.92
N ILE A 6 3.10 14.74 -10.75
CA ILE A 6 3.61 13.40 -10.42
C ILE A 6 5.14 13.53 -10.31
N LYS A 7 5.70 13.16 -9.16
CA LYS A 7 7.16 13.11 -9.00
C LYS A 7 7.75 12.14 -10.01
N SER A 8 8.81 12.54 -10.68
CA SER A 8 9.53 11.66 -11.60
C SER A 8 10.18 10.50 -10.84
N ASP A 9 10.51 9.42 -11.55
CA ASP A 9 11.12 8.24 -10.92
C ASP A 9 12.45 8.57 -10.22
N ALA A 10 13.21 9.55 -10.73
CA ALA A 10 14.47 9.99 -10.12
C ALA A 10 14.29 10.71 -8.78
N GLU A 11 13.09 11.24 -8.52
CA GLU A 11 12.75 11.97 -7.29
C GLU A 11 12.13 11.05 -6.23
N ARG A 12 11.93 9.77 -6.54
CA ARG A 12 11.20 8.81 -5.70
C ARG A 12 12.15 7.72 -5.22
N PHE A 13 12.00 7.33 -3.96
CA PHE A 13 12.69 6.16 -3.44
C PHE A 13 12.27 4.90 -4.21
N CYS A 14 13.22 4.01 -4.49
CA CYS A 14 12.95 2.70 -5.05
C CYS A 14 12.91 1.68 -3.91
N TRP A 15 11.75 1.08 -3.66
CA TRP A 15 11.51 0.15 -2.57
C TRP A 15 11.23 -1.24 -3.11
N GLU A 16 11.97 -2.23 -2.61
CA GLU A 16 11.67 -3.63 -2.89
C GLU A 16 10.51 -4.09 -2.00
N PHE A 17 9.52 -4.75 -2.61
CA PHE A 17 8.48 -5.46 -1.88
C PHE A 17 8.89 -6.91 -1.65
N ARG A 18 8.82 -7.35 -0.39
CA ARG A 18 9.00 -8.74 0.03
C ARG A 18 7.68 -9.23 0.61
N PRO A 19 6.96 -10.11 -0.13
CA PRO A 19 5.63 -10.57 0.25
C PRO A 19 5.56 -10.99 1.71
N LEU A 20 4.54 -10.48 2.41
CA LEU A 20 4.25 -10.75 3.82
C LEU A 20 5.37 -10.41 4.83
N GLU A 21 6.54 -9.94 4.38
CA GLU A 21 7.68 -9.54 5.23
C GLU A 21 7.79 -8.02 5.40
N GLY A 22 7.63 -7.25 4.31
CA GLY A 22 7.80 -5.81 4.35
C GLY A 22 7.98 -5.13 3.00
N VAL A 23 8.21 -3.82 3.04
CA VAL A 23 8.41 -2.98 1.85
C VAL A 23 9.44 -1.89 2.10
N GLY A 24 10.49 -1.84 1.27
CA GLY A 24 11.60 -0.90 1.45
C GLY A 24 12.25 -1.06 2.83
N PRO A 25 12.36 0.01 3.64
CA PRO A 25 12.92 -0.06 5.00
C PRO A 25 11.93 -0.65 6.03
N LEU A 26 10.65 -0.75 5.70
CA LEU A 26 9.59 -1.18 6.61
C LEU A 26 9.50 -2.71 6.65
N ARG A 27 9.36 -3.26 7.86
CA ARG A 27 8.98 -4.66 8.09
C ARG A 27 7.65 -4.73 8.80
N PHE A 28 6.80 -5.65 8.37
CA PHE A 28 5.57 -5.93 9.11
C PHE A 28 5.91 -6.43 10.51
N GLY A 29 5.08 -6.06 11.49
CA GLY A 29 5.34 -6.30 12.90
C GLY A 29 6.14 -5.20 13.62
N MET A 30 6.69 -4.21 12.91
CA MET A 30 7.35 -3.05 13.55
C MET A 30 6.37 -2.24 14.39
N SER A 31 6.78 -1.80 15.57
CA SER A 31 6.07 -0.78 16.35
C SER A 31 6.09 0.57 15.64
N HIS A 32 5.19 1.48 16.02
CA HIS A 32 5.16 2.84 15.46
C HIS A 32 6.48 3.60 15.64
N THR A 33 7.15 3.43 16.79
CA THR A 33 8.45 4.08 17.06
C THR A 33 9.53 3.57 16.11
N GLU A 34 9.59 2.26 15.86
CA GLU A 34 10.53 1.68 14.90
C GLU A 34 10.24 2.17 13.48
N VAL A 35 8.96 2.29 13.09
CA VAL A 35 8.56 2.86 11.79
C VAL A 35 9.09 4.29 11.62
N VAL A 36 8.88 5.15 12.62
CA VAL A 36 9.38 6.54 12.61
C VAL A 36 10.90 6.58 12.48
N GLU A 37 11.59 5.71 13.21
CA GLU A 37 13.05 5.61 13.20
C GLU A 37 13.59 5.17 11.83
N VAL A 38 13.07 4.08 11.25
CA VAL A 38 13.58 3.55 9.97
C VAL A 38 13.20 4.42 8.77
N LEU A 39 12.07 5.14 8.85
CA LEU A 39 11.70 6.12 7.82
C LEU A 39 12.47 7.43 7.96
N GLY A 40 13.05 7.70 9.14
CA GLY A 40 13.68 8.99 9.43
C GLY A 40 12.71 10.16 9.30
N SER A 41 11.42 9.92 9.53
CA SER A 41 10.32 10.87 9.31
C SER A 41 9.28 10.75 10.41
N THR A 42 8.62 11.87 10.72
CA THR A 42 7.56 11.95 11.73
C THR A 42 6.21 12.00 11.03
N PRO A 43 5.20 11.22 11.47
CA PRO A 43 3.88 11.28 10.87
C PRO A 43 3.26 12.67 11.07
N MET A 44 2.63 13.18 10.02
CA MET A 44 1.87 14.43 10.08
C MET A 44 0.58 14.24 10.89
N PHE A 45 -0.06 13.09 10.75
CA PHE A 45 -1.26 12.69 11.48
C PHE A 45 -1.19 11.22 11.85
N SER A 46 -1.70 10.88 13.03
CA SER A 46 -1.91 9.52 13.49
C SER A 46 -3.25 9.42 14.21
N GLY A 47 -3.94 8.30 14.05
CA GLY A 47 -5.25 8.07 14.67
C GLY A 47 -5.30 6.73 15.39
N ALA A 48 -5.99 6.70 16.53
CA ALA A 48 -6.33 5.46 17.21
C ALA A 48 -7.37 4.68 16.38
N SER A 49 -7.36 3.35 16.50
CA SER A 49 -8.49 2.53 16.04
C SER A 49 -9.50 2.38 17.17
N TYR A 50 -10.73 1.97 16.86
CA TYR A 50 -11.72 1.65 17.89
C TYR A 50 -11.26 0.55 18.86
N CYS A 51 -10.30 -0.28 18.45
CA CYS A 51 -9.87 -1.46 19.16
C CYS A 51 -8.40 -1.39 19.65
N GLY A 52 -7.73 -0.24 19.55
CA GLY A 52 -6.33 -0.13 19.92
C GLY A 52 -5.77 1.30 19.92
N PRO A 53 -4.58 1.50 20.51
CA PRO A 53 -4.01 2.83 20.72
C PRO A 53 -3.57 3.52 19.42
N LEU A 54 -3.29 2.76 18.36
CA LEU A 54 -2.92 3.28 17.04
C LEU A 54 -3.52 2.39 15.94
N GLY A 55 -4.28 2.99 15.02
CA GLY A 55 -4.84 2.32 13.85
C GLY A 55 -4.12 2.69 12.56
N TRP A 56 -3.63 3.93 12.45
CA TRP A 56 -2.93 4.40 11.26
C TRP A 56 -2.05 5.63 11.53
N ALA A 57 -1.08 5.86 10.65
CA ALA A 57 -0.27 7.07 10.61
C ALA A 57 0.05 7.49 9.16
N VAL A 58 0.09 8.79 8.88
CA VAL A 58 0.35 9.36 7.56
C VAL A 58 1.68 10.12 7.57
N PHE A 59 2.58 9.74 6.69
CA PHE A 59 3.88 10.39 6.45
C PHE A 59 3.78 11.13 5.12
N SER A 60 3.50 12.44 5.20
CA SER A 60 3.12 13.24 4.04
C SER A 60 4.30 13.59 3.12
N ASP A 61 5.50 13.70 3.68
CA ASP A 61 6.76 13.86 2.95
C ASP A 61 7.08 12.64 2.06
N LEU A 62 6.74 11.45 2.54
CA LEU A 62 6.90 10.17 1.85
C LEU A 62 5.64 9.72 1.10
N GLU A 63 4.55 10.48 1.17
CA GLU A 63 3.22 10.15 0.65
C GLU A 63 2.79 8.70 0.90
N LEU A 64 2.96 8.23 2.13
CA LEU A 64 2.56 6.89 2.55
C LEU A 64 1.65 6.95 3.77
N ARG A 65 0.82 5.91 3.90
CA ARG A 65 0.04 5.64 5.09
C ARG A 65 0.42 4.27 5.63
N THR A 66 0.73 4.21 6.91
CA THR A 66 0.93 2.96 7.64
C THR A 66 -0.31 2.61 8.43
N LEU A 67 -0.66 1.33 8.47
CA LEU A 67 -1.81 0.75 9.16
C LEU A 67 -1.30 -0.20 10.24
N TYR A 68 -1.98 -0.20 11.39
CA TYR A 68 -1.55 -0.96 12.56
C TYR A 68 -2.67 -1.86 13.06
N GLN A 69 -2.30 -3.05 13.53
CA GLN A 69 -3.19 -3.93 14.26
C GLN A 69 -3.41 -3.46 15.70
N GLN A 70 -4.27 -4.14 16.45
CA GLN A 70 -4.70 -3.71 17.81
C GLN A 70 -3.51 -3.57 18.78
N GLU A 71 -2.48 -4.38 18.62
CA GLU A 71 -1.26 -4.37 19.43
C GLU A 71 -0.31 -3.20 19.09
N GLY A 72 -0.66 -2.37 18.10
CA GLY A 72 0.16 -1.24 17.65
C GLY A 72 1.34 -1.65 16.76
N LEU A 73 1.28 -2.84 16.15
CA LEU A 73 2.28 -3.35 15.22
C LEU A 73 1.87 -3.07 13.76
N LEU A 74 2.85 -2.77 12.91
CA LEU A 74 2.64 -2.45 11.50
C LEU A 74 2.05 -3.66 10.77
N ALA A 75 0.82 -3.52 10.30
CA ALA A 75 0.09 -4.57 9.59
C ALA A 75 -0.15 -4.23 8.11
N GLY A 76 -0.02 -2.95 7.72
CA GLY A 76 -0.17 -2.56 6.33
C GLY A 76 0.53 -1.25 5.97
N VAL A 77 0.85 -1.11 4.68
CA VAL A 77 1.45 0.10 4.09
C VAL A 77 0.74 0.40 2.78
N SER A 78 0.19 1.61 2.67
CA SER A 78 -0.45 2.13 1.47
C SER A 78 0.43 3.22 0.86
N VAL A 79 0.78 3.08 -0.41
CA VAL A 79 1.73 4.00 -1.09
C VAL A 79 1.03 4.81 -2.17
N ARG A 80 0.97 6.13 -2.02
CA ARG A 80 0.29 6.98 -3.01
C ARG A 80 0.96 6.92 -4.37
N ALA A 81 0.14 6.96 -5.41
CA ALA A 81 0.62 6.76 -6.79
C ALA A 81 1.55 7.88 -7.29
N GLY A 82 1.27 9.13 -6.89
CA GLY A 82 1.90 10.33 -7.46
C GLY A 82 3.29 10.67 -6.93
N GLY A 83 3.53 10.57 -5.62
CA GLY A 83 4.80 10.97 -5.02
C GLY A 83 5.32 10.06 -3.92
N GLY A 84 4.67 8.92 -3.66
CA GLY A 84 5.18 7.90 -2.74
C GLY A 84 6.33 7.09 -3.34
N PRO A 85 6.98 6.18 -2.60
CA PRO A 85 8.03 5.32 -3.16
C PRO A 85 7.58 4.50 -4.38
N GLN A 86 8.51 4.24 -5.30
CA GLN A 86 8.32 3.27 -6.37
C GLN A 86 8.53 1.86 -5.81
N VAL A 87 7.42 1.17 -5.58
CA VAL A 87 7.44 -0.21 -5.08
C VAL A 87 7.70 -1.16 -6.24
N MET A 88 8.72 -2.01 -6.09
CA MET A 88 9.17 -2.97 -7.08
C MET A 88 8.89 -4.39 -6.60
N TYR A 89 8.38 -5.24 -7.48
CA TYR A 89 8.25 -6.68 -7.23
C TYR A 89 8.58 -7.47 -8.49
N ARG A 90 9.53 -8.41 -8.36
CA ARG A 90 10.03 -9.25 -9.47
C ARG A 90 10.38 -8.44 -10.74
N GLY A 91 11.00 -7.28 -10.55
CA GLY A 91 11.43 -6.38 -11.63
C GLY A 91 10.33 -5.46 -12.18
N THR A 92 9.07 -5.61 -11.75
CA THR A 92 7.96 -4.73 -12.17
C THR A 92 7.69 -3.65 -11.13
N ARG A 93 7.53 -2.41 -11.61
CA ARG A 93 7.09 -1.28 -10.81
C ARG A 93 5.58 -1.37 -10.56
N LEU A 94 5.16 -1.33 -9.31
CA LEU A 94 3.75 -1.43 -8.89
C LEU A 94 3.12 -0.08 -8.56
N THR A 95 3.90 0.93 -8.17
CA THR A 95 3.38 2.27 -7.87
C THR A 95 3.36 3.15 -9.12
N GLY A 96 2.32 3.97 -9.30
CA GLY A 96 2.27 5.03 -10.30
C GLY A 96 2.17 4.57 -11.76
N ARG A 97 1.83 3.31 -12.04
CA ARG A 97 1.63 2.78 -13.39
C ARG A 97 0.18 2.94 -13.81
N ARG A 98 -0.11 3.02 -15.11
CA ARG A 98 -1.48 2.83 -15.58
C ARG A 98 -1.87 1.37 -15.36
N PRO A 99 -3.13 1.06 -15.00
CA PRO A 99 -3.58 -0.32 -14.87
C PRO A 99 -3.25 -1.18 -16.11
N SER A 100 -3.41 -0.63 -17.32
CA SER A 100 -3.08 -1.34 -18.57
C SER A 100 -1.59 -1.67 -18.75
N GLU A 101 -0.68 -0.90 -18.13
CA GLU A 101 0.76 -1.17 -18.14
C GLU A 101 1.16 -2.31 -17.19
N LEU A 102 0.24 -2.75 -16.33
CA LEU A 102 0.42 -3.87 -15.40
C LEU A 102 -0.19 -5.17 -15.93
N ASN A 103 -0.97 -5.17 -17.01
CA ASN A 103 -1.62 -6.36 -17.55
C ASN A 103 -0.67 -7.56 -17.72
N PRO A 104 0.52 -7.44 -18.35
CA PRO A 104 1.42 -8.58 -18.48
C PRO A 104 1.89 -9.16 -17.14
N TRP A 105 2.10 -8.29 -16.15
CA TRP A 105 2.49 -8.71 -14.80
C TRP A 105 1.31 -9.32 -14.04
N LEU A 106 0.10 -8.79 -14.20
CA LEU A 106 -1.12 -9.36 -13.63
C LEU A 106 -1.38 -10.77 -14.18
N ASP A 107 -1.22 -10.96 -15.49
CA ASP A 107 -1.35 -12.27 -16.14
C ASP A 107 -0.29 -13.25 -15.60
N GLU A 108 0.96 -12.82 -15.44
CA GLU A 108 2.01 -13.65 -14.84
C GLU A 108 1.66 -14.03 -13.40
N MET A 109 1.24 -13.07 -12.57
CA MET A 109 0.92 -13.34 -11.16
C MET A 109 -0.31 -14.25 -11.04
N ALA A 110 -1.36 -14.04 -11.83
CA ALA A 110 -2.55 -14.89 -11.81
C ALA A 110 -2.26 -16.35 -12.17
N ASN A 111 -1.17 -16.63 -12.89
CA ASN A 111 -0.71 -17.99 -13.16
C ASN A 111 0.11 -18.61 -12.01
N MET A 112 0.61 -17.80 -11.08
CA MET A 112 1.51 -18.23 -10.01
C MET A 112 0.88 -18.21 -8.62
N THR A 113 -0.12 -17.35 -8.41
CA THR A 113 -0.81 -17.13 -7.15
C THR A 113 -2.30 -16.95 -7.42
N GLN A 114 -3.12 -17.15 -6.40
CA GLN A 114 -4.54 -16.82 -6.49
C GLN A 114 -4.77 -15.32 -6.68
N LEU A 115 -5.45 -14.95 -7.78
CA LEU A 115 -5.96 -13.61 -8.05
C LEU A 115 -7.41 -13.50 -7.59
N HIS A 116 -7.69 -12.50 -6.77
CA HIS A 116 -9.05 -12.06 -6.42
C HIS A 116 -9.32 -10.69 -7.03
N ILE A 117 -10.59 -10.39 -7.27
CA ILE A 117 -11.03 -9.05 -7.65
C ILE A 117 -11.83 -8.48 -6.48
N THR A 118 -11.40 -7.34 -5.96
CA THR A 118 -12.12 -6.64 -4.87
C THR A 118 -13.46 -6.12 -5.38
N SER A 119 -14.39 -5.79 -4.47
CA SER A 119 -15.67 -5.15 -4.82
C SER A 119 -15.50 -3.81 -5.55
N GLU A 120 -14.36 -3.14 -5.38
CA GLU A 120 -14.01 -1.89 -6.05
C GLU A 120 -13.38 -2.12 -7.44
N GLY A 121 -13.19 -3.39 -7.83
CA GLY A 121 -12.67 -3.80 -9.14
C GLY A 121 -11.14 -3.84 -9.25
N GLY A 122 -10.43 -3.77 -8.12
CA GLY A 122 -8.96 -3.88 -8.08
C GLY A 122 -8.49 -5.33 -7.98
N PRO A 123 -7.31 -5.69 -8.51
CA PRO A 123 -6.73 -7.01 -8.29
C PRO A 123 -6.11 -7.11 -6.90
N ALA A 124 -6.38 -8.22 -6.22
CA ALA A 124 -5.82 -8.59 -4.93
C ALA A 124 -5.15 -9.96 -5.01
N PHE A 125 -4.01 -10.09 -4.35
CA PHE A 125 -3.20 -11.30 -4.27
C PHE A 125 -2.95 -11.61 -2.79
N PRO A 126 -3.86 -12.34 -2.12
CA PRO A 126 -3.75 -12.68 -0.70
C PRO A 126 -2.42 -13.37 -0.37
N GLU A 127 -1.97 -14.33 -1.18
CA GLU A 127 -0.69 -15.04 -0.92
C GLU A 127 0.53 -14.10 -0.95
N LEU A 128 0.40 -12.92 -1.58
CA LEU A 128 1.43 -11.89 -1.55
C LEU A 128 1.21 -10.85 -0.44
N GLY A 129 -0.01 -10.74 0.09
CA GLY A 129 -0.44 -9.61 0.91
C GLY A 129 -0.47 -8.31 0.11
N LEU A 130 -0.98 -8.36 -1.13
CA LEU A 130 -0.98 -7.21 -2.03
C LEU A 130 -2.38 -6.93 -2.58
N VAL A 131 -2.81 -5.68 -2.50
CA VAL A 131 -3.97 -5.15 -3.24
C VAL A 131 -3.49 -3.99 -4.11
N LEU A 132 -3.75 -4.06 -5.41
CA LEU A 132 -3.47 -2.95 -6.31
C LEU A 132 -4.71 -2.08 -6.45
N ARG A 133 -4.62 -0.89 -5.88
CA ARG A 133 -5.65 0.15 -5.94
C ARG A 133 -5.32 1.15 -7.04
N GLY A 134 -6.25 2.06 -7.32
CA GLY A 134 -6.05 3.17 -8.24
C GLY A 134 -6.28 4.51 -7.55
N ASP A 135 -5.34 5.44 -7.70
CA ASP A 135 -5.52 6.85 -7.39
C ASP A 135 -5.79 7.63 -8.69
N ALA A 136 -6.75 8.54 -8.70
CA ALA A 136 -6.91 9.48 -9.80
C ALA A 136 -5.79 10.52 -9.74
N TRP A 137 -5.03 10.67 -10.82
CA TRP A 137 -4.00 11.69 -10.96
C TRP A 137 -4.12 12.35 -12.34
N GLY A 138 -4.70 13.54 -12.35
CA GLY A 138 -5.06 14.24 -13.58
C GLY A 138 -6.09 13.45 -14.37
N GLU A 139 -5.78 13.14 -15.63
CA GLU A 139 -6.69 12.41 -16.54
C GLU A 139 -6.62 10.88 -16.40
N TYR A 140 -5.69 10.35 -15.61
CA TYR A 140 -5.42 8.91 -15.57
C TYR A 140 -5.51 8.36 -14.15
N VAL A 141 -6.03 7.14 -14.04
CA VAL A 141 -5.86 6.32 -12.83
C VAL A 141 -4.45 5.75 -12.82
N ARG A 142 -3.80 5.84 -11.67
CA ARG A 142 -2.46 5.34 -11.42
C ARG A 142 -2.47 4.34 -10.28
N SER A 143 -1.69 3.28 -10.40
CA SER A 143 -1.64 2.19 -9.44
C SER A 143 -1.07 2.66 -8.10
N ARG A 144 -1.71 2.25 -7.02
CA ARG A 144 -1.31 2.47 -5.62
C ARG A 144 -1.31 1.10 -4.94
N PRO A 145 -0.14 0.53 -4.62
CA PRO A 145 -0.09 -0.72 -3.89
C PRO A 145 -0.47 -0.48 -2.41
N LEU A 146 -1.35 -1.34 -1.92
CA LEU A 146 -1.59 -1.57 -0.51
C LEU A 146 -0.99 -2.94 -0.17
N LEU A 147 -0.04 -2.94 0.76
CA LEU A 147 0.78 -4.11 1.10
C LEU A 147 0.51 -4.45 2.56
N VAL A 148 0.26 -5.71 2.88
CA VAL A 148 -0.16 -6.14 4.22
C VAL A 148 0.67 -7.31 4.75
N ALA A 149 0.69 -7.43 6.07
CA ALA A 149 1.29 -8.53 6.80
C ALA A 149 0.53 -9.85 6.57
N ALA A 150 1.14 -10.97 6.92
CA ALA A 150 0.54 -12.31 6.80
C ALA A 150 -0.82 -12.39 7.50
N GLU A 151 -0.94 -11.79 8.67
CA GLU A 151 -2.13 -11.78 9.51
C GLU A 151 -3.33 -11.09 8.84
N TRP A 152 -3.05 -10.14 7.95
CA TRP A 152 -4.07 -9.37 7.22
C TRP A 152 -4.26 -9.85 5.79
N SER A 153 -3.42 -10.79 5.34
CA SER A 153 -3.35 -11.21 3.95
C SER A 153 -4.62 -11.95 3.51
N GLU A 154 -5.16 -12.80 4.38
CA GLU A 154 -6.48 -13.40 4.20
C GLU A 154 -7.55 -12.31 4.32
N GLY A 155 -8.36 -12.15 3.27
CA GLY A 155 -9.38 -11.11 3.23
C GLY A 155 -8.85 -9.69 2.98
N CYS A 156 -7.57 -9.50 2.64
CA CYS A 156 -7.02 -8.16 2.37
C CYS A 156 -7.74 -7.43 1.23
N GLY A 157 -8.37 -8.17 0.31
CA GLY A 157 -9.16 -7.67 -0.81
C GLY A 157 -10.66 -7.50 -0.52
N ASP A 158 -11.11 -7.80 0.70
CA ASP A 158 -12.50 -7.65 1.13
C ASP A 158 -12.66 -6.31 1.85
N SER A 159 -13.43 -5.38 1.27
CA SER A 159 -13.64 -4.06 1.86
C SER A 159 -14.75 -4.01 2.92
N ALA A 160 -15.54 -5.09 3.05
CA ALA A 160 -16.66 -5.17 3.98
C ALA A 160 -16.25 -5.87 5.28
N GLU A 161 -15.60 -7.03 5.16
CA GLU A 161 -15.26 -7.90 6.31
C GLU A 161 -13.74 -8.05 6.50
N GLY A 162 -12.93 -7.50 5.59
CA GLY A 162 -11.48 -7.60 5.65
C GLY A 162 -10.84 -6.69 6.71
N PRO A 163 -9.56 -6.91 7.01
CA PRO A 163 -8.84 -6.19 8.07
C PRO A 163 -8.40 -4.78 7.64
N VAL A 164 -8.45 -4.47 6.35
CA VAL A 164 -8.06 -3.18 5.79
C VAL A 164 -9.17 -2.15 6.05
N PRO A 165 -8.87 -0.99 6.68
CA PRO A 165 -9.88 0.00 7.01
C PRO A 165 -10.65 0.55 5.81
N ALA A 166 -11.94 0.87 6.00
CA ALA A 166 -12.87 1.46 5.02
C ALA A 166 -12.25 2.62 4.22
N GLU A 167 -11.49 3.49 4.89
CA GLU A 167 -10.88 4.69 4.31
C GLU A 167 -9.80 4.37 3.27
N GLU A 168 -9.25 3.16 3.28
CA GLU A 168 -8.36 2.71 2.22
C GLU A 168 -9.11 2.34 0.95
N TRP A 169 -10.42 2.06 1.04
CA TRP A 169 -11.30 1.63 -0.04
C TRP A 169 -11.99 2.78 -0.77
N ASP A 170 -12.13 3.92 -0.10
CA ASP A 170 -12.70 5.14 -0.68
C ASP A 170 -11.88 5.65 -1.87
N LYS A 171 -12.60 6.12 -2.90
CA LYS A 171 -12.02 6.76 -4.09
C LYS A 171 -11.80 8.24 -3.75
N TYR A 172 -10.54 8.66 -3.58
CA TYR A 172 -10.17 10.07 -3.58
C TYR A 172 -9.64 10.49 -4.95
#